data_AF-A0A2H6H5Q4-F1
#
_entry.id   AF-A0A2H6H5Q4-F1
#
_cell.length_a   1.000
_cell.length_b   1.000
_cell.length_c   1.000
_cell.angle_alpha   90.00
_cell.angle_beta   90.00
_cell.angle_gamma   90.00
#
_symmetry.space_group_name_H-M   'P 1'
#
loop_
_entity.id
_entity.type
_entity.pdbx_description
1 polymer ?
#
loop_
_entity_poly.entity_id
_entity_poly.type
_entity_poly.pdbx_seq_one_letter_code
_entity_poly.pdbx_strand_id
1 'polypeptide(L)'
;MLTDWTDRLRREVGEGWPEKVTAFRPEMAVHGKHGEPCPVCGSPVQRIVYASNETNYCATCQTDGRLLADQARSRLLKGDRPRRIENLGG
;
A
#
# COMPACT_ATOMS: atom_id res chain seq x y z
N MET A 1 16.28 4.36 6.49
CA MET A 1 16.94 3.03 6.68
C MET A 1 16.39 2.42 7.98
N LEU A 2 16.44 1.10 8.20
CA LEU A 2 15.77 0.41 9.33
C LEU A 2 16.00 1.06 10.71
N THR A 3 17.19 1.61 10.95
CA THR A 3 17.58 2.30 12.20
C THR A 3 16.71 3.51 12.52
N ASP A 4 16.35 4.32 11.52
CA ASP A 4 15.52 5.52 11.71
C ASP A 4 14.14 5.17 12.26
N TRP A 5 13.55 4.08 11.76
CA TRP A 5 12.29 3.57 12.27
C TRP A 5 12.43 3.01 13.69
N THR A 6 13.50 2.27 13.98
CA THR A 6 13.76 1.78 15.34
C THR A 6 13.90 2.93 16.33
N ASP A 7 14.64 3.97 15.98
CA ASP A 7 14.89 5.12 16.87
C ASP A 7 13.65 5.99 17.04
N ARG A 8 12.81 6.11 16.00
CA ARG A 8 11.49 6.73 16.14
C ARG A 8 10.61 5.98 17.13
N LEU A 9 10.53 4.65 17.01
CA LEU A 9 9.71 3.81 17.90
C LEU A 9 10.20 3.85 19.35
N ARG A 10 11.52 3.81 19.56
CA ARG A 10 12.11 3.97 20.90
C ARG A 10 11.74 5.31 21.52
N ARG A 11 11.77 6.40 20.73
CA ARG A 11 11.38 7.73 21.22
C ARG A 11 9.89 7.83 21.54
N GLU A 12 9.02 7.23 20.72
CA GLU A 12 7.57 7.21 20.97
C GLU A 12 7.21 6.43 22.24
N VAL A 13 7.89 5.32 22.51
CA VAL A 13 7.58 4.44 23.65
C VAL A 13 8.28 4.90 24.94
N GLY A 14 9.45 5.53 24.84
CA GLY A 14 10.27 5.91 25.99
C GLY A 14 10.87 4.68 26.69
N GLU A 15 10.87 4.70 28.02
CA GLU A 15 11.39 3.59 28.85
C GLU A 15 10.39 2.44 29.03
N GLY A 16 9.16 2.59 28.51
CA GLY A 16 8.08 1.62 28.67
C GLY A 16 8.08 0.49 27.63
N TRP A 17 7.00 -0.28 27.64
CA TRP A 17 6.68 -1.27 26.61
C TRP A 17 5.50 -0.78 25.76
N PRO A 18 5.51 -0.92 24.43
CA PRO A 18 4.40 -0.46 23.60
C PRO A 18 3.15 -1.30 23.89
N GLU A 19 2.13 -0.66 24.45
CA GLU A 19 0.82 -1.30 24.68
C GLU A 19 0.09 -1.63 23.37
N LYS A 20 0.36 -0.86 22.30
CA LYS A 20 -0.24 -1.04 20.98
C LYS A 20 0.83 -1.27 19.91
N VAL A 21 0.94 -2.51 19.45
CA VAL A 21 1.79 -2.88 18.30
C VAL A 21 0.88 -3.06 17.08
N THR A 22 1.13 -2.26 16.04
CA THR A 22 0.35 -2.29 14.78
C THR A 22 1.26 -2.08 13.58
N ALA A 23 0.94 -2.77 12.48
CA ALA A 23 1.55 -2.55 11.17
C ALA A 23 0.99 -1.32 10.45
N PHE A 24 -0.19 -0.83 10.87
CA PHE A 24 -0.86 0.33 10.28
C PHE A 24 -0.47 1.60 11.03
N ARG A 25 0.26 2.47 10.33
CA ARG A 25 0.75 3.74 10.89
C ARG A 25 0.43 4.90 9.93
N PRO A 26 -0.07 6.05 10.42
CA PRO A 26 -0.38 7.22 9.58
C PRO A 26 0.79 7.70 8.72
N GLU A 27 2.02 7.50 9.21
CA GLU A 27 3.27 7.90 8.56
C GLU A 27 3.63 7.05 7.35
N MET A 28 3.04 5.86 7.21
CA MET A 28 3.32 5.00 6.06
C MET A 28 2.75 5.64 4.80
N ALA A 29 3.54 5.61 3.71
CA ALA A 29 3.15 6.27 2.46
C ALA A 29 1.94 5.61 1.79
N VAL A 30 1.86 4.28 1.80
CA VAL A 30 0.83 3.53 1.06
C VAL A 30 0.19 2.37 1.85
N HIS A 31 0.83 1.85 2.89
CA HIS A 31 0.32 0.69 3.62
C HIS A 31 -1.00 1.01 4.35
N GLY A 32 -2.08 0.28 4.03
CA GLY A 32 -3.41 0.50 4.59
C GLY A 32 -4.16 1.69 3.98
N LYS A 33 -3.64 2.29 2.91
CA LYS A 33 -4.15 3.54 2.32
C LYS A 33 -4.77 3.35 0.94
N HIS A 34 -5.37 2.18 0.67
CA HIS A 34 -5.98 1.92 -0.64
C HIS A 34 -7.02 3.00 -0.99
N GLY A 35 -6.90 3.59 -2.20
CA GLY A 35 -7.77 4.66 -2.68
C GLY A 35 -7.35 6.07 -2.26
N GLU A 36 -6.50 6.22 -1.24
CA GLU A 36 -5.96 7.52 -0.86
C GLU A 36 -4.95 8.04 -1.90
N PRO A 37 -4.75 9.36 -2.01
CA PRO A 37 -3.76 9.94 -2.91
C PRO A 37 -2.34 9.58 -2.47
N CYS A 38 -1.51 9.13 -3.41
CA CYS A 38 -0.10 8.92 -3.18
C CYS A 38 0.57 10.25 -2.78
N PRO A 39 1.37 10.30 -1.70
CA PRO A 39 2.02 11.54 -1.25
C PRO A 39 3.09 12.06 -2.23
N VAL A 40 3.49 11.27 -3.22
CA VAL A 40 4.50 11.64 -4.23
C VAL A 40 3.85 12.17 -5.51
N CYS A 41 2.92 11.41 -6.09
CA CYS A 41 2.37 11.71 -7.42
C CYS A 41 0.85 11.98 -7.45
N GLY A 42 0.16 11.92 -6.30
CA GLY A 42 -1.28 12.14 -6.18
C GLY A 42 -2.18 11.02 -6.73
N SER A 43 -1.65 10.09 -7.53
CA SER A 43 -2.42 8.95 -8.06
C SER A 43 -2.98 8.08 -6.93
N PRO A 44 -4.18 7.48 -7.10
CA PRO A 44 -4.79 6.66 -6.07
C PRO A 44 -3.95 5.42 -5.77
N VAL A 45 -3.70 5.14 -4.49
CA VAL A 45 -3.00 3.95 -4.03
C VAL A 45 -3.80 2.70 -4.38
N GLN A 46 -3.14 1.76 -5.04
CA GLN A 46 -3.71 0.50 -5.49
C GLN A 46 -3.44 -0.61 -4.48
N ARG A 47 -4.25 -1.66 -4.58
CA ARG A 47 -4.18 -2.84 -3.72
C ARG A 47 -4.12 -4.10 -4.56
N ILE A 48 -3.33 -5.07 -4.10
CA ILE A 48 -3.44 -6.47 -4.50
C ILE A 48 -3.71 -7.35 -3.29
N VAL A 49 -4.52 -8.38 -3.48
CA VAL A 49 -4.70 -9.47 -2.54
C VAL A 49 -4.05 -10.73 -3.13
N TYR A 50 -3.22 -11.39 -2.33
CA TYR A 50 -2.65 -12.69 -2.64
C TYR A 50 -2.82 -13.63 -1.44
N ALA A 51 -3.58 -14.70 -1.63
CA ALA A 51 -3.99 -15.61 -0.57
C ALA A 51 -4.62 -14.83 0.60
N SER A 52 -4.02 -14.90 1.80
CA SER A 52 -4.44 -14.18 3.00
C SER A 52 -3.74 -12.84 3.21
N ASN A 53 -2.88 -12.41 2.28
CA ASN A 53 -2.09 -11.19 2.42
C ASN A 53 -2.59 -10.09 1.48
N GLU A 54 -2.50 -8.86 1.96
CA GLU A 54 -2.79 -7.64 1.21
C GLU A 54 -1.51 -6.83 1.03
N THR A 55 -1.33 -6.21 -0.13
CA THR A 55 -0.26 -5.23 -0.38
C THR A 55 -0.82 -4.00 -1.05
N ASN A 56 -0.46 -2.84 -0.50
CA ASN A 56 -0.81 -1.53 -1.02
C ASN A 56 0.40 -0.89 -1.68
N TYR A 57 0.20 -0.26 -2.84
CA TYR A 57 1.28 0.25 -3.69
C TYR A 57 0.80 1.42 -4.55
N CYS A 58 1.70 2.31 -4.96
CA CYS A 58 1.40 3.34 -5.94
C CYS A 58 1.79 2.82 -7.33
N ALA A 59 0.83 2.63 -8.24
CA ALA A 59 1.14 2.09 -9.56
C ALA A 59 2.06 3.02 -10.37
N THR A 60 1.84 4.33 -10.31
CA THR A 60 2.67 5.31 -11.01
C THR A 60 4.12 5.28 -10.52
N CYS A 61 4.33 5.35 -9.20
CA CYS A 61 5.68 5.46 -8.63
C CYS A 61 6.45 4.14 -8.57
N GLN A 62 5.76 3.01 -8.37
CA GLN A 62 6.42 1.72 -8.07
C GLN A 62 6.40 0.74 -9.24
N THR A 63 5.50 0.92 -10.21
CA THR A 63 5.32 -0.02 -11.32
C THR A 63 5.12 0.68 -12.67
N ASP A 64 5.51 1.95 -12.78
CA ASP A 64 5.42 2.75 -14.01
C ASP A 64 4.02 2.71 -14.65
N GLY A 65 3.01 2.92 -13.80
CA GLY A 65 1.59 2.92 -14.14
C GLY A 65 0.97 1.53 -14.32
N ARG A 66 1.74 0.43 -14.24
CA ARG A 66 1.20 -0.93 -14.42
C ARG A 66 0.40 -1.39 -13.21
N LEU A 67 -0.82 -1.89 -13.44
CA LEU A 67 -1.61 -2.56 -12.40
C LEU A 67 -1.17 -4.02 -12.25
N LEU A 68 -0.70 -4.35 -11.04
CA LEU A 68 -0.37 -5.72 -10.64
C LEU A 68 -1.61 -6.61 -10.65
N ALA A 69 -1.39 -7.91 -10.84
CA ALA A 69 -2.47 -8.89 -10.87
C ALA A 69 -3.03 -9.09 -9.46
N ASP A 70 -4.17 -8.47 -9.20
CA ASP A 70 -4.96 -8.71 -7.99
C ASP A 70 -5.75 -10.01 -8.13
N GLN A 71 -5.64 -10.95 -7.18
CA GLN A 71 -6.35 -12.22 -7.27
C GLN A 71 -7.87 -12.04 -7.16
N ALA A 72 -8.35 -11.08 -6.36
CA ALA A 72 -9.78 -10.84 -6.23
C ALA A 72 -10.39 -10.40 -7.56
N ARG A 73 -9.77 -9.40 -8.22
CA ARG A 73 -10.18 -8.95 -9.56
C ARG A 73 -9.92 -9.99 -10.65
N SER A 74 -8.85 -10.79 -10.57
CA SER A 74 -8.55 -11.81 -11.59
C SER A 74 -9.58 -12.95 -11.57
N ARG A 75 -10.13 -13.29 -10.40
CA ARG A 75 -11.23 -14.28 -10.31
C ARG A 75 -12.54 -13.75 -10.88
N LEU A 76 -12.85 -12.47 -10.64
CA LEU A 76 -14.10 -11.85 -11.08
C LEU A 76 -14.08 -11.46 -12.57
N LEU A 77 -13.04 -10.75 -13.01
CA LEU A 77 -12.94 -10.12 -14.33
C LEU A 77 -12.09 -10.90 -15.33
N LYS A 78 -11.34 -11.92 -14.87
CA LYS A 78 -10.44 -12.73 -15.70
C LYS A 78 -9.52 -11.87 -16.60
N GLY A 79 -9.71 -11.92 -17.91
CA GLY A 79 -8.90 -11.21 -18.91
C GLY A 79 -9.23 -9.73 -19.05
N ASP A 80 -10.41 -9.31 -18.61
CA ASP A 80 -10.96 -7.96 -18.88
C ASP A 80 -10.55 -6.93 -17.82
N ARG A 81 -9.70 -7.32 -16.86
CA ARG A 81 -9.21 -6.39 -15.85
C ARG A 81 -8.28 -5.33 -16.47
N PRO A 82 -8.33 -4.07 -16.00
CA PRO A 82 -7.41 -3.04 -16.45
C PRO A 82 -5.96 -3.42 -16.11
N ARG A 83 -5.04 -3.17 -17.03
CA ARG A 83 -3.60 -3.45 -16.88
C ARG A 83 -2.76 -2.21 -16.55
N ARG A 84 -3.34 -1.02 -16.70
CA ARG A 84 -2.70 0.26 -16.40
C ARG A 84 -3.64 1.16 -15.60
N ILE A 85 -3.06 2.07 -14.82
CA ILE A 85 -3.80 2.96 -13.91
C ILE A 85 -4.67 3.96 -14.66
N GLU A 86 -4.29 4.38 -15.86
CA GLU A 86 -5.07 5.32 -16.69
C GLU A 86 -6.38 4.68 -17.17
N ASN A 87 -6.43 3.35 -17.24
CA ASN A 87 -7.62 2.59 -17.64
C ASN A 87 -8.53 2.23 -16.46
N LEU A 88 -8.23 2.74 -15.26
CA LEU A 88 -9.01 2.47 -14.05
C LEU A 88 -10.18 3.46 -13.98
N GLY A 89 -11.41 3.00 -14.24
CA GLY A 89 -12.62 3.84 -14.18
C GLY A 89 -13.20 4.27 -15.53
N GLY A 90 -12.78 3.62 -16.63
CA GLY A 90 -13.53 3.59 -17.88
C GLY A 90 -14.65 2.57 -17.87
#